data_AF-A0A1I0R315-F1
#
_entry.id   AF-A0A1I0R315-F1
#
_cell.length_a   1.000
_cell.length_b   1.000
_cell.length_c   1.000
_cell.angle_alpha   90.00
_cell.angle_beta   90.00
_cell.angle_gamma   90.00
#
_symmetry.space_group_name_H-M   'P 1'
#
loop_
_entity.id
_entity.type
_entity.pdbx_description
1 polymer ?
#
loop_
_entity_poly.entity_id
_entity_poly.type
_entity_poly.pdbx_seq_one_letter_code
_entity_poly.pdbx_strand_id
1 'polypeptide(L)'
;MEFAFPIESFLQIKEDVISNRKDLEKEKSLWLSVRRSIREEDVKLLDKQFKSTFEELGQLFLNADLTGLENILASLQTLVQKGASAELLGNDELGTYNLAMLIKGIAMITISSSLELICKIIRITIVAEADLKAQKAYAGNGGSISIEWICLYLAVGIGREYYTLNPNQYDCYYRIFCWVIEDQQEIDTDNPFSVFLINLREAPEVLDIQEKIILRMIYLKLSPFPHGKISWFNRINLKWISILFPYENDYIKPYLKAVKKDLNEEAVKGLINSCTSSNAGRKYFKTYFSLHPHWLLEFIIQSVPATIFDLVRRNEKDLLIPFLKHFKSAMINLKDENGNTLLHQAAAGRGLMENIVQLLLQTKLSPHTINNEGLTPLGIALKNNRTDLIRLLTN
;
A
#
# COMPACT_ATOMS: atom_id res chain seq x y z
N MET A 1 12.71 12.20 14.40
CA MET A 1 11.59 13.17 14.41
C MET A 1 10.33 12.42 14.00
N GLU A 2 9.24 12.55 14.74
CA GLU A 2 7.99 11.77 14.59
C GLU A 2 7.42 11.69 13.16
N PHE A 3 7.75 12.67 12.31
CA PHE A 3 7.22 12.82 10.95
C PHE A 3 8.27 12.66 9.83
N ALA A 4 9.53 12.39 10.19
CA ALA A 4 10.58 12.22 9.20
C ALA A 4 10.45 10.85 8.52
N PHE A 5 10.62 10.82 7.20
CA PHE A 5 10.77 9.56 6.49
C PHE A 5 11.99 8.81 7.04
N PRO A 6 11.88 7.51 7.38
CA PRO A 6 12.95 6.76 8.05
C PRO A 6 14.04 6.36 7.04
N ILE A 7 14.90 7.32 6.65
CA ILE A 7 15.92 7.15 5.61
C ILE A 7 16.86 5.98 5.94
N GLU A 8 17.35 5.87 7.17
CA GLU A 8 18.27 4.81 7.57
C GLU A 8 17.64 3.42 7.39
N SER A 9 16.42 3.22 7.92
CA SER A 9 15.68 1.97 7.74
C SER A 9 15.37 1.70 6.27
N PHE A 10 15.04 2.74 5.50
CA PHE A 10 14.80 2.61 4.05
C PHE A 10 16.05 2.15 3.29
N LEU A 11 17.24 2.67 3.64
CA LEU A 11 18.50 2.25 3.02
C LEU A 11 18.86 0.81 3.38
N GLN A 12 18.67 0.38 4.64
CA GLN A 12 18.84 -1.01 5.05
C GLN A 12 17.89 -1.94 4.27
N ILE A 13 16.63 -1.54 4.12
CA ILE A 13 15.65 -2.28 3.32
C ILE A 13 16.06 -2.39 1.85
N LYS A 14 16.58 -1.31 1.27
CA LYS A 14 17.10 -1.31 -0.10
C LYS A 14 18.24 -2.32 -0.26
N GLU A 15 19.21 -2.33 0.65
CA GLU A 15 20.33 -3.28 0.62
C GLU A 15 19.85 -4.73 0.78
N ASP A 16 18.92 -4.96 1.71
CA ASP A 16 18.30 -6.27 1.94
C ASP A 16 17.58 -6.80 0.69
N VAL A 17 16.76 -5.98 0.03
CA VAL A 17 16.07 -6.38 -1.21
C VAL A 17 17.07 -6.67 -2.33
N ILE A 18 18.11 -5.84 -2.49
CA ILE A 18 19.15 -6.04 -3.51
C ILE A 18 19.91 -7.35 -3.26
N SER A 19 20.33 -7.61 -2.01
CA SER A 19 21.09 -8.81 -1.67
C SER A 19 20.25 -10.07 -1.88
N ASN A 20 19.02 -10.10 -1.34
CA ASN A 20 18.14 -11.26 -1.47
C ASN A 20 17.84 -11.60 -2.94
N ARG A 21 17.60 -10.58 -3.77
CA ARG A 21 17.37 -10.78 -5.21
C ARG A 21 18.62 -11.29 -5.90
N LYS A 22 19.78 -10.71 -5.63
CA LYS A 22 21.05 -11.16 -6.22
C LYS A 22 21.32 -12.63 -5.89
N ASP A 23 21.09 -13.05 -4.65
CA ASP A 23 21.29 -14.44 -4.23
C ASP A 23 20.29 -15.38 -4.91
N LEU A 24 19.02 -14.99 -5.00
CA LEU A 24 17.99 -15.79 -5.69
C LEU A 24 18.28 -15.91 -7.19
N GLU A 25 18.66 -14.82 -7.86
CA GLU A 25 18.99 -14.83 -9.29
C GLU A 25 20.25 -15.63 -9.60
N LYS A 26 21.22 -15.67 -8.67
CA LYS A 26 22.38 -16.55 -8.77
C LYS A 26 21.98 -18.02 -8.72
N GLU A 27 21.10 -18.40 -7.78
CA GLU A 27 20.56 -19.76 -7.68
C GLU A 27 19.77 -20.16 -8.94
N LYS A 28 18.88 -19.28 -9.42
CA LYS A 28 18.14 -19.46 -10.68
C LYS A 28 19.06 -19.63 -11.87
N SER A 29 20.08 -18.77 -12.01
CA SER A 29 21.02 -18.83 -13.12
C SER A 29 21.79 -20.15 -13.14
N LEU A 30 22.20 -20.65 -11.98
CA LEU A 30 22.87 -21.95 -11.85
C LEU A 30 21.92 -23.08 -12.25
N TRP A 31 20.71 -23.11 -11.69
CA TRP A 31 19.69 -24.09 -12.04
C TRP A 31 19.37 -24.10 -13.54
N LEU A 32 19.18 -22.92 -14.14
CA LEU A 32 18.86 -22.75 -15.55
C LEU A 32 20.00 -23.24 -16.46
N SER A 33 21.26 -23.07 -16.04
CA SER A 33 22.42 -23.60 -16.77
C SER A 33 22.42 -25.13 -16.80
N VAL A 34 22.05 -25.77 -15.68
CA VAL A 34 21.90 -27.23 -15.62
C VAL A 34 20.71 -27.66 -16.47
N ARG A 35 19.54 -27.02 -16.32
CA ARG A 35 18.32 -27.35 -17.07
C ARG A 35 18.55 -27.33 -18.58
N ARG A 36 19.27 -26.32 -19.10
CA ARG A 36 19.59 -26.18 -20.53
C ARG A 36 20.55 -27.25 -21.07
N SER A 37 21.26 -27.97 -20.22
CA SER A 37 22.21 -29.03 -20.60
C SER A 37 21.58 -30.43 -20.71
N ILE A 38 20.29 -30.55 -20.36
CA ILE A 38 19.58 -31.84 -20.26
C ILE A 38 18.78 -32.08 -21.54
N ARG A 39 18.60 -33.35 -21.91
CA ARG A 39 17.74 -33.74 -23.04
C ARG A 39 16.27 -33.53 -22.70
N GLU A 40 15.45 -33.17 -23.69
CA GLU A 40 14.03 -32.85 -23.49
C GLU A 40 13.21 -33.98 -22.83
N GLU A 41 13.50 -35.24 -23.16
CA GLU A 41 12.84 -36.40 -22.55
C GLU A 41 13.13 -36.53 -21.05
N ASP A 42 14.38 -36.28 -20.67
CA ASP A 42 14.82 -36.33 -19.28
C ASP A 42 14.21 -35.14 -18.49
N VAL A 43 14.07 -33.96 -19.12
CA VAL A 43 13.37 -32.79 -18.55
C VAL A 43 11.92 -33.13 -18.20
N LYS A 44 11.17 -33.72 -19.15
CA LYS A 44 9.76 -34.10 -18.92
C LYS A 44 9.61 -35.10 -17.77
N LEU A 45 10.55 -36.02 -17.62
CA LEU A 45 10.55 -36.98 -16.51
C LEU A 45 10.85 -36.29 -15.18
N LEU A 46 11.88 -35.44 -15.14
CA LEU A 46 12.28 -34.69 -13.96
C LEU A 46 11.18 -33.75 -13.45
N ASP A 47 10.52 -33.03 -14.34
CA ASP A 47 9.43 -32.10 -13.98
C ASP A 47 8.21 -32.85 -13.43
N LYS A 48 7.90 -34.04 -13.99
CA LYS A 48 6.86 -34.93 -13.43
C LYS A 48 7.22 -35.47 -12.05
N GLN A 49 8.49 -35.82 -11.84
CA GLN A 49 8.99 -36.24 -10.53
C GLN A 49 8.91 -35.10 -9.53
N PHE A 50 9.33 -33.90 -9.91
CA PHE A 50 9.21 -32.70 -9.07
C PHE A 50 7.77 -32.46 -8.66
N LYS A 51 6.85 -32.46 -9.63
CA LYS A 51 5.42 -32.31 -9.37
C LYS A 51 4.91 -33.34 -8.37
N SER A 52 5.15 -34.63 -8.63
CA SER A 52 4.68 -35.71 -7.74
C SER A 52 5.22 -35.56 -6.32
N THR A 53 6.54 -35.32 -6.19
CA THR A 53 7.18 -35.15 -4.88
C THR A 53 6.68 -33.90 -4.15
N PHE A 54 6.41 -32.81 -4.87
CA PHE A 54 5.85 -31.59 -4.27
C PHE A 54 4.41 -31.81 -3.81
N GLU A 55 3.59 -32.53 -4.58
CA GLU A 55 2.18 -32.79 -4.25
C GLU A 55 1.99 -33.65 -2.99
N GLU A 56 3.00 -34.44 -2.61
CA GLU A 56 3.03 -35.17 -1.33
C GLU A 56 2.94 -34.22 -0.11
N LEU A 57 3.39 -32.96 -0.24
CA LEU A 57 3.25 -31.95 0.82
C LEU A 57 1.80 -31.70 1.22
N GLY A 58 0.87 -31.81 0.27
CA GLY A 58 -0.56 -31.62 0.54
C GLY A 58 -1.11 -32.62 1.54
N GLN A 59 -0.58 -33.84 1.56
CA GLN A 59 -0.98 -34.89 2.51
C GLN A 59 -0.35 -34.68 3.89
N LEU A 60 0.90 -34.22 3.92
CA LEU A 60 1.61 -33.93 5.17
C LEU A 60 1.05 -32.70 5.90
N PHE A 61 0.30 -31.82 5.22
CA PHE A 61 -0.16 -30.56 5.81
C PHE A 61 -1.09 -30.73 7.02
N LEU A 62 -1.78 -31.87 7.13
CA LEU A 62 -2.60 -32.21 8.30
C LEU A 62 -1.76 -32.72 9.48
N ASN A 63 -0.53 -33.20 9.24
CA ASN A 63 0.37 -33.84 10.20
C ASN A 63 1.85 -33.61 9.81
N ALA A 64 2.30 -32.35 9.78
CA ALA A 64 3.64 -31.99 9.29
C ALA A 64 4.75 -32.47 10.26
N ASP A 65 5.10 -33.75 10.19
CA ASP A 65 6.22 -34.31 10.92
C ASP A 65 7.54 -33.85 10.27
N LEU A 66 8.57 -33.67 11.10
CA LEU A 66 9.84 -33.12 10.63
C LEU A 66 10.52 -34.04 9.63
N THR A 67 10.44 -35.35 9.85
CA THR A 67 11.06 -36.36 9.00
C THR A 67 10.46 -36.38 7.59
N GLY A 68 9.13 -36.27 7.44
CA GLY A 68 8.50 -36.17 6.13
C GLY A 68 8.94 -34.92 5.36
N LEU A 69 8.98 -33.77 6.04
CA LEU A 69 9.43 -32.51 5.42
C LEU A 69 10.92 -32.55 5.03
N GLU A 70 11.78 -33.15 5.85
CA GLU A 70 13.21 -33.32 5.54
C GLU A 70 13.41 -34.21 4.30
N ASN A 71 12.68 -35.32 4.20
CA ASN A 71 12.76 -36.23 3.07
C ASN A 71 12.28 -35.58 1.77
N ILE A 72 11.17 -34.84 1.81
CA ILE A 72 10.67 -34.10 0.65
C ILE A 72 11.67 -33.02 0.26
N LEU A 73 12.17 -32.22 1.21
CA LEU A 73 13.16 -31.20 0.92
C LEU A 73 14.41 -31.79 0.25
N ALA A 74 14.96 -32.89 0.78
CA ALA A 74 16.11 -33.56 0.20
C ALA A 74 15.85 -34.08 -1.23
N SER A 75 14.65 -34.63 -1.46
CA SER A 75 14.22 -35.12 -2.77
C SER A 75 14.07 -33.98 -3.79
N LEU A 76 13.39 -32.90 -3.42
CA LEU A 76 13.24 -31.71 -4.25
C LEU A 76 14.60 -31.05 -4.54
N GLN A 77 15.48 -30.95 -3.54
CA GLN A 77 16.85 -30.44 -3.74
C GLN A 77 17.60 -31.27 -4.78
N THR A 78 17.53 -32.60 -4.68
CA THR A 78 18.18 -33.50 -5.63
C THR A 78 17.61 -33.35 -7.05
N LEU A 79 16.29 -33.21 -7.18
CA LEU A 79 15.62 -33.01 -8.46
C LEU A 79 15.99 -31.67 -9.08
N VAL A 80 15.99 -30.58 -8.31
CA VAL A 80 16.36 -29.24 -8.78
C VAL A 80 17.85 -29.17 -9.14
N GLN A 81 18.73 -29.82 -8.38
CA GLN A 81 20.15 -29.97 -8.76
C GLN A 81 20.34 -30.70 -10.09
N LYS A 82 19.39 -31.58 -10.45
CA LYS A 82 19.33 -32.25 -11.75
C LYS A 82 18.56 -31.46 -12.81
N GLY A 83 18.13 -30.22 -12.54
CA GLY A 83 17.44 -29.34 -13.50
C GLY A 83 15.92 -29.51 -13.61
N ALA A 84 15.28 -30.22 -12.66
CA ALA A 84 13.82 -30.31 -12.60
C ALA A 84 13.17 -28.95 -12.32
N SER A 85 11.96 -28.75 -12.85
CA SER A 85 11.16 -27.54 -12.73
C SER A 85 9.82 -27.76 -12.02
N ALA A 86 9.32 -26.68 -11.43
CA ALA A 86 7.99 -26.56 -10.84
C ALA A 86 6.91 -26.15 -11.87
N GLU A 87 7.24 -25.99 -13.15
CA GLU A 87 6.32 -25.56 -14.23
C GLU A 87 5.06 -26.44 -14.38
N LEU A 88 5.12 -27.72 -13.98
CA LEU A 88 3.99 -28.65 -14.10
C LEU A 88 3.01 -28.65 -12.90
N LEU A 89 3.30 -27.86 -11.86
CA LEU A 89 2.38 -27.69 -10.73
C LEU A 89 1.06 -27.05 -11.20
N GLY A 90 -0.06 -27.46 -10.61
CA GLY A 90 -1.39 -26.99 -11.01
C GLY A 90 -1.64 -25.52 -10.66
N ASN A 91 -2.44 -24.83 -11.50
CA ASN A 91 -2.78 -23.41 -11.28
C ASN A 91 -4.14 -23.18 -10.60
N ASP A 92 -5.01 -24.19 -10.62
CA ASP A 92 -6.37 -24.14 -10.08
C ASP A 92 -6.37 -24.20 -8.54
N GLU A 93 -7.13 -23.32 -7.90
CA GLU A 93 -7.26 -23.25 -6.44
C GLU A 93 -7.96 -24.45 -5.78
N LEU A 94 -8.63 -25.30 -6.59
CA LEU A 94 -9.21 -26.58 -6.20
C LEU A 94 -8.51 -27.77 -6.88
N GLY A 95 -7.43 -27.50 -7.62
CA GLY A 95 -6.65 -28.49 -8.35
C GLY A 95 -5.63 -29.24 -7.49
N THR A 96 -4.57 -29.72 -8.14
CA THR A 96 -3.48 -30.40 -7.43
C THR A 96 -2.64 -29.41 -6.62
N TYR A 97 -1.97 -29.91 -5.58
CA TYR A 97 -1.27 -29.08 -4.61
C TYR A 97 -0.14 -28.26 -5.26
N ASN A 98 -0.15 -26.95 -5.04
CA ASN A 98 0.75 -25.99 -5.69
C ASN A 98 1.42 -25.04 -4.68
N LEU A 99 2.29 -24.15 -5.17
CA LEU A 99 3.06 -23.26 -4.31
C LEU A 99 2.19 -22.25 -3.55
N ALA A 100 1.13 -21.73 -4.17
CA ALA A 100 0.21 -20.82 -3.49
C ALA A 100 -0.51 -21.52 -2.34
N MET A 101 -0.89 -22.79 -2.50
CA MET A 101 -1.53 -23.60 -1.45
C MET A 101 -0.58 -23.83 -0.27
N LEU A 102 0.69 -24.12 -0.57
CA LEU A 102 1.75 -24.23 0.44
C LEU A 102 1.93 -22.92 1.22
N ILE A 103 2.04 -21.80 0.51
CA ILE A 103 2.21 -20.48 1.12
C ILE A 103 1.02 -20.10 1.99
N LYS A 104 -0.21 -20.28 1.48
CA LYS A 104 -1.44 -20.07 2.27
C LYS A 104 -1.46 -20.94 3.53
N GLY A 105 -0.97 -22.17 3.40
CA GLY A 105 -0.94 -23.14 4.47
C GLY A 105 -0.06 -22.74 5.66
N ILE A 106 0.98 -21.91 5.48
CA ILE A 106 1.95 -21.55 6.54
C ILE A 106 1.25 -21.11 7.85
N ALA A 107 0.08 -20.47 7.74
CA ALA A 107 -0.76 -20.06 8.86
C ALA A 107 -1.18 -21.21 9.81
N MET A 108 -1.16 -22.46 9.36
CA MET A 108 -1.49 -23.65 10.17
C MET A 108 -0.25 -24.33 10.78
N ILE A 109 0.97 -23.94 10.38
CA ILE A 109 2.21 -24.58 10.84
C ILE A 109 2.73 -23.84 12.07
N THR A 110 2.62 -24.45 13.25
CA THR A 110 3.03 -23.81 14.51
C THR A 110 4.46 -24.16 14.95
N ILE A 111 5.03 -25.24 14.41
CA ILE A 111 6.36 -25.73 14.77
C ILE A 111 7.43 -24.94 14.01
N SER A 112 8.34 -24.28 14.74
CA SER A 112 9.37 -23.40 14.17
C SER A 112 10.35 -24.12 13.24
N SER A 113 10.80 -25.33 13.60
CA SER A 113 11.68 -26.14 12.75
C SER A 113 11.00 -26.55 11.44
N SER A 114 9.70 -26.87 11.47
CA SER A 114 8.94 -27.16 10.25
C SER A 114 8.81 -25.92 9.36
N LEU A 115 8.61 -24.73 9.94
CA LEU A 115 8.57 -23.47 9.18
C LEU A 115 9.88 -23.21 8.42
N GLU A 116 11.04 -23.49 9.02
CA GLU A 116 12.33 -23.32 8.36
C GLU A 116 12.49 -24.27 7.16
N LEU A 117 12.03 -25.52 7.28
CA LEU A 117 12.02 -26.48 6.16
C LEU A 117 11.08 -26.00 5.04
N ILE A 118 9.91 -25.50 5.39
CA ILE A 118 8.92 -24.97 4.43
C ILE A 118 9.46 -23.74 3.70
N CYS A 119 10.07 -22.81 4.43
CA CYS A 119 10.72 -21.63 3.86
C CYS A 119 11.81 -22.06 2.82
N LYS A 120 12.58 -23.14 3.08
CA LYS A 120 13.55 -23.71 2.12
C LYS A 120 12.88 -24.37 0.90
N ILE A 121 11.82 -25.15 1.11
CA ILE A 121 11.04 -25.79 0.03
C ILE A 121 10.49 -24.71 -0.91
N ILE A 122 9.91 -23.64 -0.35
CA ILE A 122 9.37 -22.50 -1.13
C ILE A 122 10.47 -21.85 -1.96
N ARG A 123 11.63 -21.55 -1.36
CA ARG A 123 12.76 -20.95 -2.08
C ARG A 123 13.21 -21.81 -3.27
N ILE A 124 13.39 -23.11 -3.06
CA ILE A 124 13.81 -24.05 -4.12
C ILE A 124 12.76 -24.13 -5.21
N THR A 125 11.48 -24.10 -4.85
CA THR A 125 10.36 -24.13 -5.80
C THR A 125 10.31 -22.86 -6.65
N ILE A 126 10.63 -21.69 -6.07
CA ILE A 126 10.79 -20.42 -6.81
C ILE A 126 12.01 -20.46 -7.73
N VAL A 127 13.13 -21.05 -7.28
CA VAL A 127 14.34 -21.24 -8.11
C VAL A 127 14.04 -22.14 -9.31
N ALA A 128 13.18 -23.14 -9.13
CA ALA A 128 12.74 -24.08 -10.14
C ALA A 128 11.61 -23.53 -11.07
N GLU A 129 11.43 -22.22 -11.12
CA GLU A 129 10.45 -21.52 -11.99
C GLU A 129 8.98 -21.89 -11.75
N ALA A 130 8.55 -21.97 -10.48
CA ALA A 130 7.12 -22.00 -10.17
C ALA A 130 6.39 -20.76 -10.71
N ASP A 131 5.18 -20.96 -11.24
CA ASP A 131 4.38 -19.89 -11.81
C ASP A 131 3.69 -19.06 -10.72
N LEU A 132 4.41 -18.03 -10.24
CA LEU A 132 3.93 -17.12 -9.19
C LEU A 132 2.73 -16.26 -9.60
N LYS A 133 2.43 -16.18 -10.91
CA LYS A 133 1.37 -15.33 -11.46
C LYS A 133 0.09 -16.10 -11.74
N ALA A 134 0.17 -17.42 -11.94
CA ALA A 134 -0.99 -18.26 -12.23
C ALA A 134 -1.36 -19.23 -11.11
N GLN A 135 -0.42 -19.67 -10.27
CA GLN A 135 -0.72 -20.63 -9.21
C GLN A 135 -1.56 -20.00 -8.11
N LYS A 136 -2.74 -20.57 -7.86
CA LYS A 136 -3.71 -20.04 -6.90
C LYS A 136 -4.00 -21.02 -5.77
N ALA A 137 -4.35 -20.45 -4.63
CA ALA A 137 -4.93 -21.15 -3.50
C ALA A 137 -6.30 -20.60 -3.16
N TYR A 138 -7.15 -21.44 -2.57
CA TYR A 138 -8.56 -21.15 -2.36
C TYR A 138 -8.80 -19.83 -1.62
N ALA A 139 -9.41 -18.86 -2.32
CA ALA A 139 -9.86 -17.57 -1.84
C ALA A 139 -11.22 -17.23 -2.46
N GLY A 140 -12.32 -17.43 -1.72
CA GLY A 140 -13.67 -17.11 -2.19
C GLY A 140 -13.98 -17.69 -3.58
N ASN A 141 -14.41 -16.83 -4.50
CA ASN A 141 -14.70 -17.20 -5.90
C ASN A 141 -13.51 -16.83 -6.79
N GLY A 142 -12.58 -17.78 -7.04
CA GLY A 142 -11.56 -17.64 -8.10
C GLY A 142 -10.09 -17.64 -7.64
N GLY A 143 -9.82 -17.91 -6.35
CA GLY A 143 -8.49 -18.14 -5.81
C GLY A 143 -7.60 -16.89 -5.72
N SER A 144 -6.54 -16.98 -4.93
CA SER A 144 -5.52 -15.93 -4.80
C SER A 144 -4.11 -16.49 -4.98
N ILE A 145 -3.25 -15.71 -5.62
CA ILE A 145 -1.85 -16.07 -5.87
C ILE A 145 -0.98 -15.87 -4.63
N SER A 146 0.25 -16.37 -4.65
CA SER A 146 1.18 -16.35 -3.53
C SER A 146 1.39 -14.96 -2.93
N ILE A 147 1.62 -13.92 -3.75
CA ILE A 147 1.90 -12.57 -3.25
C ILE A 147 0.68 -11.95 -2.54
N GLU A 148 -0.53 -12.26 -2.99
CA GLU A 148 -1.76 -11.75 -2.38
C GLU A 148 -1.96 -12.35 -0.98
N TRP A 149 -1.74 -13.67 -0.83
CA TRP A 149 -1.78 -14.34 0.47
C TRP A 149 -0.74 -13.78 1.43
N ILE A 150 0.51 -13.62 0.98
CA ILE A 150 1.58 -13.04 1.79
C ILE A 150 1.20 -11.62 2.24
N CYS A 151 0.72 -10.77 1.32
CA CYS A 151 0.27 -9.42 1.63
C CYS A 151 -0.89 -9.41 2.63
N LEU A 152 -1.89 -10.29 2.47
CA LEU A 152 -3.02 -10.41 3.40
C LEU A 152 -2.54 -10.76 4.82
N TYR A 153 -1.73 -11.80 4.94
CA TYR A 153 -1.24 -12.29 6.24
C TYR A 153 -0.35 -11.27 6.95
N LEU A 154 0.57 -10.64 6.20
CA LEU A 154 1.41 -9.59 6.74
C LEU A 154 0.60 -8.33 7.13
N ALA A 155 -0.49 -8.03 6.43
CA ALA A 155 -1.33 -6.88 6.73
C ALA A 155 -2.18 -7.05 8.00
N VAL A 156 -2.73 -8.25 8.23
CA VAL A 156 -3.61 -8.52 9.37
C VAL A 156 -2.86 -8.56 10.71
N GLY A 157 -1.58 -8.93 10.69
CA GLY A 157 -0.74 -9.03 11.89
C GLY A 157 -0.90 -10.38 12.62
N ILE A 158 -0.63 -10.38 13.93
CA ILE A 158 -0.72 -11.58 14.79
C ILE A 158 -1.91 -11.48 15.77
N GLY A 159 -2.38 -12.63 16.27
CA GLY A 159 -3.31 -12.68 17.41
C GLY A 159 -4.77 -12.25 17.18
N ARG A 160 -5.30 -12.29 15.95
CA ARG A 160 -6.69 -11.87 15.63
C ARG A 160 -7.61 -13.03 15.20
N GLU A 161 -8.92 -12.83 15.41
CA GLU A 161 -10.00 -13.84 15.36
C GLU A 161 -10.09 -14.71 14.09
N TYR A 162 -9.70 -14.20 12.91
CA TYR A 162 -9.83 -14.94 11.64
C TYR A 162 -8.52 -15.55 11.14
N TYR A 163 -7.36 -15.05 11.58
CA TYR A 163 -6.03 -15.51 11.19
C TYR A 163 -5.08 -15.34 12.39
N THR A 164 -4.99 -16.35 13.25
CA THR A 164 -4.12 -16.33 14.44
C THR A 164 -2.70 -16.74 14.06
N LEU A 165 -1.96 -15.83 13.41
CA LEU A 165 -0.53 -16.04 13.18
C LEU A 165 0.25 -15.90 14.49
N ASN A 166 1.30 -16.71 14.64
CA ASN A 166 2.34 -16.52 15.65
C ASN A 166 3.55 -15.78 15.05
N PRO A 167 4.48 -15.28 15.88
CA PRO A 167 5.65 -14.53 15.40
C PRO A 167 6.53 -15.28 14.39
N ASN A 168 6.71 -16.60 14.54
CA ASN A 168 7.55 -17.39 13.63
C ASN A 168 6.91 -17.53 12.23
N GLN A 169 5.58 -17.72 12.18
CA GLN A 169 4.85 -17.75 10.91
C GLN A 169 4.92 -16.39 10.22
N TYR A 170 4.76 -15.31 10.98
CA TYR A 170 4.83 -13.94 10.48
C TYR A 170 6.22 -13.62 9.91
N ASP A 171 7.30 -14.04 10.59
CA ASP A 171 8.68 -13.94 10.10
C ASP A 171 8.91 -14.73 8.80
N CYS A 172 8.41 -15.98 8.70
CA CYS A 172 8.55 -16.75 7.46
C CYS A 172 7.82 -16.06 6.30
N TYR A 173 6.62 -15.49 6.49
CA TYR A 173 5.97 -14.67 5.45
C TYR A 173 6.80 -13.43 5.07
N TYR A 174 7.40 -12.74 6.04
CA TYR A 174 8.24 -11.57 5.79
C TYR A 174 9.51 -11.93 4.98
N ARG A 175 10.09 -13.11 5.23
CA ARG A 175 11.22 -13.65 4.46
C ARG A 175 10.82 -14.00 3.03
N ILE A 176 9.72 -14.75 2.87
CA ILE A 176 9.23 -15.20 1.56
C ILE A 176 8.81 -14.02 0.69
N PHE A 177 8.25 -12.96 1.28
CA PHE A 177 7.85 -11.75 0.57
C PHE A 177 8.95 -11.22 -0.38
N CYS A 178 10.22 -11.21 0.06
CA CYS A 178 11.36 -10.76 -0.74
C CYS A 178 11.63 -11.61 -1.99
N TRP A 179 11.25 -12.89 -1.97
CA TRP A 179 11.50 -13.80 -3.09
C TRP A 179 10.38 -13.79 -4.12
N VAL A 180 9.17 -13.41 -3.69
CA VAL A 180 7.96 -13.45 -4.52
C VAL A 180 7.67 -12.08 -5.15
N ILE A 181 7.98 -10.98 -4.46
CA ILE A 181 7.66 -9.65 -5.00
C ILE A 181 8.62 -9.25 -6.12
N GLU A 182 8.08 -8.96 -7.31
CA GLU A 182 8.84 -8.50 -8.49
C GLU A 182 8.94 -6.95 -8.53
N ASP A 183 9.99 -6.40 -9.17
CA ASP A 183 10.05 -4.95 -9.48
C ASP A 183 9.13 -4.76 -10.67
N GLN A 184 7.98 -4.10 -10.47
CA GLN A 184 7.04 -3.90 -11.55
C GLN A 184 7.61 -2.88 -12.53
N GLN A 185 8.22 -3.37 -13.59
CA GLN A 185 8.71 -2.49 -14.64
C GLN A 185 7.61 -2.08 -15.62
N GLU A 186 6.54 -2.87 -15.86
CA GLU A 186 5.62 -2.50 -16.96
C GLU A 186 4.27 -3.25 -17.08
N ILE A 187 3.72 -3.90 -16.05
CA ILE A 187 2.53 -4.78 -16.25
C ILE A 187 1.31 -4.34 -15.44
N ASP A 188 0.18 -4.31 -16.15
CA ASP A 188 -1.23 -4.07 -15.78
C ASP A 188 -1.83 -5.15 -14.82
N THR A 189 -1.00 -5.73 -13.94
CA THR A 189 -1.43 -6.72 -12.94
C THR A 189 -1.73 -6.04 -11.60
N ASP A 190 -2.79 -6.50 -10.92
CA ASP A 190 -3.21 -6.06 -9.59
C ASP A 190 -2.00 -5.82 -8.67
N ASN A 191 -1.80 -4.56 -8.29
CA ASN A 191 -0.68 -4.16 -7.45
C ASN A 191 -0.86 -4.75 -6.03
N PRO A 192 0.07 -5.62 -5.58
CA PRO A 192 -0.07 -6.37 -4.34
C PRO A 192 -0.07 -5.48 -3.08
N PHE A 193 0.42 -4.24 -3.20
CA PHE A 193 0.34 -3.26 -2.12
C PHE A 193 -1.13 -2.94 -1.77
N SER A 194 -2.06 -3.05 -2.73
CA SER A 194 -3.48 -2.84 -2.45
C SER A 194 -4.04 -3.87 -1.49
N VAL A 195 -3.75 -5.15 -1.73
CA VAL A 195 -4.19 -6.24 -0.84
C VAL A 195 -3.66 -6.00 0.57
N PHE A 196 -2.38 -5.61 0.67
CA PHE A 196 -1.78 -5.27 1.95
C PHE A 196 -2.51 -4.10 2.62
N LEU A 197 -2.63 -2.94 1.97
CA LEU A 197 -3.24 -1.73 2.56
C LEU A 197 -4.72 -1.93 2.94
N ILE A 198 -5.52 -2.58 2.09
CA ILE A 198 -6.95 -2.87 2.36
C ILE A 198 -7.13 -3.70 3.63
N ASN A 199 -6.23 -4.65 3.84
CA ASN A 199 -6.27 -5.54 4.99
C ASN A 199 -5.43 -5.04 6.17
N LEU A 200 -4.66 -3.96 6.00
CA LEU A 200 -3.74 -3.47 7.00
C LEU A 200 -4.47 -3.06 8.27
N ARG A 201 -4.08 -3.67 9.38
CA ARG A 201 -4.55 -3.34 10.72
C ARG A 201 -3.34 -3.14 11.61
N GLU A 202 -3.39 -2.16 12.49
CA GLU A 202 -2.36 -1.97 13.50
C GLU A 202 -2.24 -3.22 14.38
N ALA A 203 -1.05 -3.79 14.42
CA ALA A 203 -0.68 -4.92 15.26
C ALA A 203 0.62 -4.54 16.01
N PRO A 204 0.53 -3.99 17.24
CA PRO A 204 1.68 -3.45 17.96
C PRO A 204 2.87 -4.39 18.09
N GLU A 205 2.61 -5.70 18.14
CA GLU A 205 3.60 -6.77 18.29
C GLU A 205 4.47 -6.98 17.05
N VAL A 206 4.02 -6.52 15.88
CA VAL A 206 4.72 -6.66 14.59
C VAL A 206 4.74 -5.34 13.81
N LEU A 207 4.54 -4.21 14.50
CA LEU A 207 4.46 -2.89 13.89
C LEU A 207 5.75 -2.53 13.14
N ASP A 208 6.92 -2.91 13.67
CA ASP A 208 8.21 -2.67 13.03
C ASP A 208 8.31 -3.43 11.69
N ILE A 209 7.79 -4.65 11.63
CA ILE A 209 7.76 -5.46 10.41
C ILE A 209 6.75 -4.88 9.41
N GLN A 210 5.57 -4.42 9.86
CA GLN A 210 4.60 -3.73 9.00
C GLN A 210 5.21 -2.48 8.35
N GLU A 211 5.95 -1.68 9.12
CA GLU A 211 6.68 -0.52 8.59
C GLU A 211 7.77 -0.94 7.59
N LYS A 212 8.56 -1.97 7.89
CA LYS A 212 9.56 -2.52 6.96
C LYS A 212 8.93 -2.98 5.63
N ILE A 213 7.74 -3.56 5.65
CA ILE A 213 7.01 -3.97 4.44
C ILE A 213 6.58 -2.74 3.62
N ILE A 214 6.04 -1.70 4.28
CA ILE A 214 5.72 -0.43 3.61
C ILE A 214 6.98 0.15 2.95
N LEU A 215 8.12 0.17 3.65
CA LEU A 215 9.38 0.66 3.09
C LEU A 215 9.88 -0.19 1.91
N ARG A 216 9.70 -1.52 1.95
CA ARG A 216 10.01 -2.42 0.82
C ARG A 216 9.15 -2.08 -0.39
N MET A 217 7.85 -1.88 -0.19
CA MET A 217 6.92 -1.52 -1.26
C MET A 217 7.24 -0.14 -1.86
N ILE A 218 7.65 0.83 -1.03
CA ILE A 218 8.16 2.13 -1.47
C ILE A 218 9.43 1.97 -2.32
N TYR A 219 10.39 1.14 -1.89
CA TYR A 219 11.61 0.86 -2.65
C TYR A 219 11.29 0.27 -4.04
N LEU A 220 10.30 -0.61 -4.10
CA LEU A 220 9.80 -1.23 -5.33
C LEU A 220 8.86 -0.32 -6.14
N LYS A 221 8.70 0.95 -5.74
CA LYS A 221 7.92 1.97 -6.44
C LYS A 221 6.44 1.59 -6.58
N LEU A 222 5.93 0.74 -5.70
CA LEU A 222 4.53 0.33 -5.72
C LEU A 222 3.67 1.46 -5.17
N SER A 223 2.75 1.94 -5.99
CA SER A 223 1.81 2.98 -5.57
C SER A 223 0.82 2.46 -4.53
N PRO A 224 0.40 3.25 -3.54
CA PRO A 224 -0.67 2.85 -2.63
C PRO A 224 -2.09 2.96 -3.24
N PHE A 225 -2.22 3.32 -4.53
CA PHE A 225 -3.49 3.62 -5.19
C PHE A 225 -3.80 2.82 -6.47
N PRO A 226 -3.67 1.49 -6.51
CA PRO A 226 -4.02 0.79 -7.73
C PRO A 226 -5.55 0.77 -7.90
N HIS A 227 -5.99 1.21 -9.06
CA HIS A 227 -7.40 1.21 -9.48
C HIS A 227 -8.35 2.00 -8.56
N GLY A 228 -7.86 3.04 -7.85
CA GLY A 228 -8.71 3.99 -7.12
C GLY A 228 -9.39 3.47 -5.85
N LYS A 229 -9.14 2.23 -5.39
CA LYS A 229 -9.73 1.71 -4.15
C LYS A 229 -9.13 2.41 -2.92
N ILE A 230 -9.99 3.07 -2.14
CA ILE A 230 -9.60 4.01 -1.07
C ILE A 230 -10.20 3.69 0.31
N SER A 231 -10.96 2.60 0.44
CA SER A 231 -11.65 2.25 1.69
C SER A 231 -10.70 2.00 2.87
N TRP A 232 -9.42 1.78 2.57
CA TRP A 232 -8.38 1.46 3.55
C TRP A 232 -7.89 2.67 4.34
N PHE A 233 -8.00 3.89 3.79
CA PHE A 233 -7.53 5.11 4.45
C PHE A 233 -8.14 5.34 5.82
N ASN A 234 -9.40 4.95 6.01
CA ASN A 234 -10.12 5.13 7.28
C ASN A 234 -9.62 4.21 8.40
N ARG A 235 -8.75 3.24 8.10
CA ARG A 235 -8.32 2.18 9.03
C ARG A 235 -6.82 2.20 9.34
N ILE A 236 -6.03 2.95 8.58
CA ILE A 236 -4.58 2.97 8.76
C ILE A 236 -4.18 3.78 10.00
N ASN A 237 -3.09 3.33 10.64
CA ASN A 237 -2.44 4.12 11.67
C ASN A 237 -1.99 5.45 11.04
N LEU A 238 -2.36 6.56 11.67
CA LEU A 238 -2.08 7.91 11.16
C LEU A 238 -0.57 8.13 10.92
N LYS A 239 0.30 7.49 11.70
CA LYS A 239 1.77 7.59 11.53
C LYS A 239 2.26 7.11 10.17
N TRP A 240 1.56 6.16 9.53
CA TRP A 240 1.94 5.68 8.21
C TRP A 240 1.67 6.71 7.11
N ILE A 241 0.84 7.74 7.35
CA ILE A 241 0.62 8.82 6.37
C ILE A 241 1.94 9.51 6.04
N SER A 242 2.80 9.82 7.01
CA SER A 242 4.10 10.45 6.74
C SER A 242 5.11 9.53 6.04
N ILE A 243 4.88 8.21 6.06
CA ILE A 243 5.72 7.22 5.36
C ILE A 243 5.22 7.03 3.93
N LEU A 244 3.90 6.93 3.74
CA LEU A 244 3.24 6.72 2.44
C LEU A 244 3.20 8.00 1.59
N PHE A 245 3.07 9.16 2.23
CA PHE A 245 3.07 10.49 1.61
C PHE A 245 4.20 11.35 2.19
N PRO A 246 5.46 10.94 1.99
CA PRO A 246 6.59 11.65 2.56
C PRO A 246 6.86 12.96 1.83
N TYR A 247 7.58 13.86 2.50
CA TYR A 247 8.23 15.00 1.87
C TYR A 247 9.24 14.54 0.82
N GLU A 248 9.41 15.35 -0.23
CA GLU A 248 10.31 15.01 -1.34
C GLU A 248 11.77 14.90 -0.86
N ASN A 249 12.44 13.82 -1.27
CA ASN A 249 13.87 13.65 -1.13
C ASN A 249 14.41 12.76 -2.25
N ASP A 250 15.73 12.79 -2.48
CA ASP A 250 16.36 12.15 -3.63
C ASP A 250 16.18 10.63 -3.68
N TYR A 251 16.07 9.97 -2.52
CA TYR A 251 15.98 8.52 -2.44
C TYR A 251 14.63 7.95 -2.90
N ILE A 252 13.56 8.74 -2.80
CA ILE A 252 12.19 8.28 -3.07
C ILE A 252 11.55 8.94 -4.29
N LYS A 253 12.29 9.74 -5.06
CA LYS A 253 11.80 10.36 -6.31
C LYS A 253 11.09 9.36 -7.23
N PRO A 254 11.61 8.14 -7.48
CA PRO A 254 10.92 7.16 -8.30
C PRO A 254 9.56 6.72 -7.73
N TYR A 255 9.49 6.51 -6.42
CA TYR A 255 8.23 6.19 -5.73
C TYR A 255 7.23 7.33 -5.85
N LEU A 256 7.63 8.58 -5.56
CA LEU A 256 6.75 9.74 -5.67
C LEU A 256 6.24 9.95 -7.11
N LYS A 257 7.04 9.61 -8.13
CA LYS A 257 6.59 9.62 -9.53
C LYS A 257 5.46 8.60 -9.75
N ALA A 258 5.57 7.39 -9.22
CA ALA A 258 4.52 6.37 -9.31
C ALA A 258 3.26 6.79 -8.54
N VAL A 259 3.40 7.30 -7.30
CA VAL A 259 2.28 7.79 -6.50
C VAL A 259 1.53 8.91 -7.23
N LYS A 260 2.25 9.92 -7.76
CA LYS A 260 1.63 11.05 -8.47
C LYS A 260 0.96 10.63 -9.79
N LYS A 261 1.45 9.58 -10.44
CA LYS A 261 0.85 9.02 -11.67
C LYS A 261 -0.52 8.37 -11.38
N ASP A 262 -0.63 7.65 -10.28
CA ASP A 262 -1.83 6.87 -9.96
C ASP A 262 -2.83 7.63 -9.07
N LEU A 263 -2.41 8.77 -8.51
CA LEU A 263 -3.26 9.61 -7.67
C LEU A 263 -4.35 10.28 -8.53
N ASN A 264 -5.62 10.05 -8.17
CA ASN A 264 -6.79 10.62 -8.83
C ASN A 264 -7.70 11.35 -7.83
N GLU A 265 -8.79 11.95 -8.33
CA GLU A 265 -9.75 12.70 -7.51
C GLU A 265 -10.40 11.84 -6.41
N GLU A 266 -10.75 10.59 -6.72
CA GLU A 266 -11.33 9.66 -5.74
C GLU A 266 -10.34 9.39 -4.60
N ALA A 267 -9.07 9.11 -4.93
CA ALA A 267 -7.99 8.93 -3.98
C ALA A 267 -7.78 10.12 -3.05
N VAL A 268 -7.77 11.34 -3.61
CA VAL A 268 -7.70 12.58 -2.82
C VAL A 268 -8.90 12.69 -1.87
N LYS A 269 -10.13 12.48 -2.38
CA LYS A 269 -11.34 12.53 -1.56
C LYS A 269 -11.30 11.50 -0.43
N GLY A 270 -10.86 10.27 -0.69
CA GLY A 270 -10.70 9.22 0.31
C GLY A 270 -9.73 9.59 1.42
N LEU A 271 -8.55 10.08 1.07
CA LEU A 271 -7.54 10.52 2.02
C LEU A 271 -8.05 11.68 2.88
N ILE A 272 -8.63 12.71 2.26
CA ILE A 272 -9.17 13.88 2.97
C ILE A 272 -10.32 13.47 3.90
N ASN A 273 -11.25 12.63 3.42
CA ASN A 273 -12.35 12.13 4.22
C ASN A 273 -11.86 11.35 5.45
N SER A 274 -10.85 10.49 5.27
CA SER A 274 -10.22 9.79 6.40
C SER A 274 -9.67 10.76 7.44
N CYS A 275 -8.89 11.77 7.02
CA CYS A 275 -8.35 12.76 7.94
C CYS A 275 -9.44 13.56 8.68
N THR A 276 -10.57 13.85 8.02
CA THR A 276 -11.72 14.53 8.64
C THR A 276 -12.61 13.63 9.49
N SER A 277 -12.42 12.32 9.50
CA SER A 277 -13.29 11.40 10.25
C SER A 277 -13.11 11.50 11.78
N SER A 278 -11.98 12.06 12.25
CA SER A 278 -11.66 12.14 13.68
C SER A 278 -10.86 13.41 14.03
N ASN A 279 -10.88 13.81 15.30
CA ASN A 279 -10.05 14.92 15.79
C ASN A 279 -8.56 14.60 15.73
N ALA A 280 -8.19 13.33 15.96
CA ALA A 280 -6.82 12.87 15.82
C ALA A 280 -6.33 13.01 14.36
N GLY A 281 -7.14 12.60 13.38
CA GLY A 281 -6.85 12.74 11.96
C GLY A 281 -6.65 14.21 11.54
N ARG A 282 -7.55 15.10 11.96
CA ARG A 282 -7.43 16.56 11.71
C ARG A 282 -6.15 17.13 12.29
N LYS A 283 -5.85 16.81 13.56
CA LYS A 283 -4.64 17.27 14.24
C LYS A 283 -3.39 16.76 13.55
N TYR A 284 -3.35 15.48 13.18
CA TYR A 284 -2.24 14.86 12.48
C TYR A 284 -2.01 15.54 11.13
N PHE A 285 -3.04 15.65 10.28
CA PHE A 285 -2.95 16.31 8.98
C PHE A 285 -2.42 17.74 9.12
N LYS A 286 -3.02 18.53 10.01
CA LYS A 286 -2.58 19.91 10.27
C LYS A 286 -1.11 19.95 10.65
N THR A 287 -0.69 19.10 11.59
CA THR A 287 0.67 19.12 12.13
C THR A 287 1.67 18.71 11.07
N TYR A 288 1.46 17.57 10.42
CA TYR A 288 2.34 17.02 9.41
C TYR A 288 2.52 17.96 8.24
N PHE A 289 1.42 18.34 7.56
CA PHE A 289 1.46 19.14 6.33
C PHE A 289 1.78 20.62 6.58
N SER A 290 1.82 21.08 7.84
CA SER A 290 2.28 22.43 8.17
C SER A 290 3.79 22.54 8.35
N LEU A 291 4.56 21.44 8.37
CA LEU A 291 6.00 21.50 8.59
C LEU A 291 6.71 22.20 7.41
N HIS A 292 6.48 21.73 6.18
CA HIS A 292 7.07 22.29 4.96
C HIS A 292 6.03 22.30 3.83
N PRO A 293 6.26 23.07 2.73
CA PRO A 293 5.48 22.91 1.51
C PRO A 293 5.49 21.45 1.05
N HIS A 294 4.32 20.93 0.67
CA HIS A 294 4.15 19.51 0.40
C HIS A 294 3.49 19.28 -0.97
N TRP A 295 4.07 18.37 -1.76
CA TRP A 295 3.64 18.06 -3.14
C TRP A 295 2.16 17.67 -3.24
N LEU A 296 1.63 16.94 -2.25
CA LEU A 296 0.22 16.55 -2.23
C LEU A 296 -0.72 17.76 -2.12
N LEU A 297 -0.36 18.78 -1.33
CA LEU A 297 -1.17 19.99 -1.22
C LEU A 297 -1.17 20.76 -2.55
N GLU A 298 0.00 20.87 -3.18
CA GLU A 298 0.14 21.47 -4.49
C GLU A 298 -0.67 20.71 -5.56
N PHE A 299 -0.60 19.38 -5.56
CA PHE A 299 -1.40 18.53 -6.44
C PHE A 299 -2.91 18.77 -6.26
N ILE A 300 -3.40 18.85 -5.01
CA ILE A 300 -4.82 19.11 -4.72
C ILE A 300 -5.23 20.48 -5.27
N ILE A 301 -4.40 21.53 -5.08
CA ILE A 301 -4.69 22.87 -5.59
C ILE A 301 -4.78 22.86 -7.12
N GLN A 302 -3.85 22.19 -7.80
CA GLN A 302 -3.73 22.24 -9.26
C GLN A 302 -4.72 21.31 -9.97
N SER A 303 -4.94 20.12 -9.42
CA SER A 303 -5.63 19.03 -10.12
C SER A 303 -7.04 18.78 -9.59
N VAL A 304 -7.29 19.06 -8.30
CA VAL A 304 -8.59 18.76 -7.65
C VAL A 304 -9.06 19.90 -6.73
N PRO A 305 -9.09 21.18 -7.19
CA PRO A 305 -9.33 22.34 -6.35
C PRO A 305 -10.71 22.32 -5.67
N ALA A 306 -11.70 21.63 -6.25
CA ALA A 306 -13.02 21.43 -5.64
C ALA A 306 -12.95 20.87 -4.21
N THR A 307 -11.94 20.03 -3.92
CA THR A 307 -11.65 19.50 -2.58
C THR A 307 -11.50 20.62 -1.55
N ILE A 308 -10.86 21.73 -1.92
CA ILE A 308 -10.61 22.86 -1.02
C ILE A 308 -11.90 23.62 -0.73
N PHE A 309 -12.76 23.80 -1.75
CA PHE A 309 -14.09 24.39 -1.58
C PHE A 309 -14.96 23.51 -0.66
N ASP A 310 -14.87 22.19 -0.80
CA ASP A 310 -15.56 21.25 0.10
C ASP A 310 -15.07 21.34 1.55
N LEU A 311 -13.77 21.51 1.79
CA LEU A 311 -13.23 21.74 3.13
C LEU A 311 -13.79 23.03 3.76
N VAL A 312 -13.89 24.11 2.97
CA VAL A 312 -14.53 25.36 3.41
C VAL A 312 -16.00 25.11 3.74
N ARG A 313 -16.75 24.50 2.82
CA ARG A 313 -18.18 24.19 3.00
C ARG A 313 -18.48 23.37 4.25
N ARG A 314 -17.56 22.46 4.60
CA ARG A 314 -17.64 21.55 5.76
C ARG A 314 -17.05 22.13 7.05
N ASN A 315 -16.54 23.36 7.05
CA ASN A 315 -15.88 23.98 8.20
C ASN A 315 -14.64 23.21 8.70
N GLU A 316 -13.86 22.63 7.78
CA GLU A 316 -12.68 21.81 8.10
C GLU A 316 -11.42 22.68 8.29
N LYS A 317 -11.47 23.59 9.25
CA LYS A 317 -10.41 24.61 9.51
C LYS A 317 -9.02 24.01 9.60
N ASP A 318 -8.86 22.91 10.33
CA ASP A 318 -7.56 22.29 10.58
C ASP A 318 -6.88 21.79 9.29
N LEU A 319 -7.65 21.29 8.33
CA LEU A 319 -7.13 20.83 7.06
C LEU A 319 -6.81 21.99 6.11
N LEU A 320 -7.49 23.13 6.24
CA LEU A 320 -7.21 24.33 5.45
C LEU A 320 -5.90 25.04 5.86
N ILE A 321 -5.50 24.93 7.12
CA ILE A 321 -4.33 25.64 7.67
C ILE A 321 -3.04 25.35 6.85
N PRO A 322 -2.66 24.10 6.55
CA PRO A 322 -1.49 23.82 5.72
C PRO A 322 -1.50 24.50 4.34
N PHE A 323 -2.65 24.49 3.65
CA PHE A 323 -2.81 25.15 2.35
C PHE A 323 -2.59 26.65 2.45
N LEU A 324 -3.23 27.31 3.44
CA LEU A 324 -3.13 28.75 3.62
C LEU A 324 -1.74 29.18 4.13
N LYS A 325 -1.05 28.31 4.86
CA LYS A 325 0.31 28.55 5.37
C LYS A 325 1.33 28.56 4.23
N HIS A 326 1.29 27.57 3.35
CA HIS A 326 2.36 27.36 2.36
C HIS A 326 1.99 27.82 0.94
N PHE A 327 0.70 27.91 0.60
CA PHE A 327 0.22 28.16 -0.76
C PHE A 327 -0.73 29.36 -0.86
N LYS A 328 -0.57 30.35 0.03
CA LYS A 328 -1.45 31.53 0.14
C LYS A 328 -1.79 32.19 -1.20
N SER A 329 -0.80 32.40 -2.07
CA SER A 329 -1.00 33.03 -3.38
C SER A 329 -1.89 32.20 -4.31
N ALA A 330 -1.70 30.87 -4.33
CA ALA A 330 -2.56 30.00 -5.12
C ALA A 330 -3.99 30.00 -4.56
N MET A 331 -4.14 29.96 -3.24
CA MET A 331 -5.44 29.97 -2.55
C MET A 331 -6.25 31.24 -2.81
N ILE A 332 -5.61 32.41 -2.94
CA ILE A 332 -6.27 33.69 -3.25
C ILE A 332 -6.88 33.68 -4.65
N ASN A 333 -6.26 32.96 -5.59
CA ASN A 333 -6.67 32.94 -6.99
C ASN A 333 -7.68 31.82 -7.32
N LEU A 334 -7.97 30.92 -6.37
CA LEU A 334 -8.93 29.85 -6.59
C LEU A 334 -10.34 30.41 -6.79
N LYS A 335 -10.97 29.97 -7.88
CA LYS A 335 -12.39 30.16 -8.18
C LYS A 335 -13.02 28.83 -8.55
N ASP A 336 -14.24 28.59 -8.11
CA ASP A 336 -15.06 27.46 -8.59
C ASP A 336 -15.67 27.78 -9.97
N GLU A 337 -16.46 26.84 -10.51
CA GLU A 337 -17.15 26.99 -11.80
C GLU A 337 -18.12 28.18 -11.85
N ASN A 338 -18.62 28.63 -10.70
CA ASN A 338 -19.49 29.81 -10.56
C ASN A 338 -18.71 31.10 -10.31
N GLY A 339 -17.37 31.06 -10.40
CA GLY A 339 -16.51 32.20 -10.11
C GLY A 339 -16.40 32.53 -8.62
N ASN A 340 -16.93 31.67 -7.73
CA ASN A 340 -16.87 31.88 -6.28
C ASN A 340 -15.44 31.69 -5.80
N THR A 341 -14.96 32.65 -5.00
CA THR A 341 -13.76 32.47 -4.18
C THR A 341 -14.07 31.65 -2.92
N LEU A 342 -13.04 31.27 -2.16
CA LEU A 342 -13.23 30.58 -0.87
C LEU A 342 -14.06 31.41 0.13
N LEU A 343 -13.99 32.75 0.09
CA LEU A 343 -14.84 33.61 0.92
C LEU A 343 -16.32 33.55 0.51
N HIS A 344 -16.62 33.46 -0.79
CA HIS A 344 -18.00 33.25 -1.26
C HIS A 344 -18.52 31.91 -0.75
N GLN A 345 -17.72 30.84 -0.87
CA GLN A 345 -18.08 29.52 -0.39
C GLN A 345 -18.31 29.50 1.14
N ALA A 346 -17.49 30.22 1.90
CA ALA A 346 -17.66 30.35 3.34
C ALA A 346 -18.93 31.13 3.71
N ALA A 347 -19.23 32.22 2.99
CA ALA A 347 -20.46 33.01 3.16
C ALA A 347 -21.73 32.24 2.79
N ALA A 348 -21.65 31.35 1.80
CA ALA A 348 -22.73 30.45 1.39
C ALA A 348 -22.89 29.22 2.30
N GLY A 349 -21.89 28.93 3.14
CA GLY A 349 -21.90 27.78 4.05
C GLY A 349 -23.12 27.78 4.98
N ARG A 350 -23.38 26.65 5.64
CA ARG A 350 -24.41 26.55 6.69
C ARG A 350 -23.71 26.37 8.05
N GLY A 351 -24.33 26.82 9.13
CA GLY A 351 -23.77 26.72 10.48
C GLY A 351 -22.69 27.76 10.79
N LEU A 352 -21.90 27.51 11.85
CA LEU A 352 -20.92 28.46 12.42
C LEU A 352 -19.68 28.59 11.52
N MET A 353 -19.65 29.59 10.64
CA MET A 353 -18.56 29.79 9.66
C MET A 353 -17.58 30.91 10.03
N GLU A 354 -17.78 31.59 11.16
CA GLU A 354 -16.98 32.74 11.59
C GLU A 354 -15.48 32.43 11.65
N ASN A 355 -15.12 31.26 12.18
CA ASN A 355 -13.75 30.79 12.31
C ASN A 355 -13.05 30.59 10.94
N ILE A 356 -13.78 30.14 9.92
CA ILE A 356 -13.29 29.96 8.55
C ILE A 356 -13.18 31.31 7.85
N VAL A 357 -14.20 32.16 7.96
CA VAL A 357 -14.18 33.51 7.40
C VAL A 357 -13.02 34.30 7.99
N GLN A 358 -12.82 34.28 9.30
CA GLN A 358 -11.67 34.92 9.94
C GLN A 358 -10.33 34.35 9.46
N LEU A 359 -10.21 33.02 9.36
CA LEU A 359 -8.99 32.38 8.86
C LEU A 359 -8.70 32.79 7.40
N LEU A 360 -9.73 32.88 6.56
CA LEU A 360 -9.59 33.32 5.17
C LEU A 360 -9.32 34.83 5.06
N LEU A 361 -9.90 35.68 5.90
CA LEU A 361 -9.63 37.13 5.91
C LEU A 361 -8.24 37.48 6.45
N GLN A 362 -7.66 36.64 7.30
CA GLN A 362 -6.23 36.73 7.65
C GLN A 362 -5.34 36.48 6.43
N THR A 363 -5.89 35.87 5.38
CA THR A 363 -5.24 35.81 4.08
C THR A 363 -5.68 36.99 3.21
N LYS A 364 -4.85 37.42 2.25
CA LYS A 364 -5.12 38.62 1.42
C LYS A 364 -6.25 38.36 0.39
N LEU A 365 -7.21 37.48 0.68
CA LEU A 365 -8.40 37.28 -0.13
C LEU A 365 -9.25 38.54 -0.06
N SER A 366 -9.58 39.12 -1.22
CA SER A 366 -10.42 40.32 -1.27
C SER A 366 -11.89 39.95 -0.98
N PRO A 367 -12.53 40.54 0.05
CA PRO A 367 -13.96 40.38 0.31
C PRO A 367 -14.84 41.14 -0.68
N HIS A 368 -14.24 41.83 -1.66
CA HIS A 368 -14.94 42.60 -2.69
C HIS A 368 -14.90 41.94 -4.08
N THR A 369 -14.27 40.77 -4.20
CA THR A 369 -14.29 40.00 -5.45
C THR A 369 -15.73 39.63 -5.78
N ILE A 370 -16.16 39.77 -7.02
CA ILE A 370 -17.48 39.32 -7.49
C ILE A 370 -17.39 37.95 -8.16
N ASN A 371 -18.41 37.13 -7.96
CA ASN A 371 -18.61 35.86 -8.66
C ASN A 371 -19.38 36.07 -10.00
N ASN A 372 -19.74 34.99 -10.68
CA ASN A 372 -20.45 35.06 -11.96
C ASN A 372 -21.91 35.57 -11.84
N GLU A 373 -22.50 35.52 -10.65
CA GLU A 373 -23.80 36.15 -10.34
C GLU A 373 -23.67 37.66 -10.05
N GLY A 374 -22.45 38.23 -10.09
CA GLY A 374 -22.19 39.61 -9.73
C GLY A 374 -22.26 39.88 -8.21
N LEU A 375 -22.27 38.83 -7.39
CA LEU A 375 -22.31 38.94 -5.93
C LEU A 375 -20.91 38.90 -5.34
N THR A 376 -20.66 39.70 -4.31
CA THR A 376 -19.49 39.56 -3.43
C THR A 376 -19.76 38.52 -2.33
N PRO A 377 -18.76 38.07 -1.55
CA PRO A 377 -18.99 37.26 -0.34
C PRO A 377 -20.00 37.91 0.61
N LEU A 378 -19.92 39.24 0.79
CA LEU A 378 -20.89 40.00 1.59
C LEU A 378 -22.29 39.95 0.96
N GLY A 379 -22.39 40.10 -0.36
CA GLY A 379 -23.66 39.97 -1.08
C GLY A 379 -24.32 38.61 -0.88
N ILE A 380 -23.55 37.52 -0.90
CA ILE A 380 -24.03 36.18 -0.57
C ILE A 380 -24.50 36.10 0.89
N ALA A 381 -23.73 36.63 1.84
CA ALA A 381 -24.10 36.64 3.25
C ALA A 381 -25.42 37.40 3.50
N LEU A 382 -25.61 38.55 2.84
CA LEU A 382 -26.84 39.33 2.87
C LEU A 382 -28.02 38.57 2.27
N LYS A 383 -27.87 38.00 1.06
CA LYS A 383 -28.89 37.19 0.38
C LYS A 383 -29.35 36.01 1.24
N ASN A 384 -28.43 35.41 2.01
CA ASN A 384 -28.69 34.27 2.89
C ASN A 384 -29.03 34.66 4.34
N ASN A 385 -29.20 35.96 4.65
CA ASN A 385 -29.48 36.47 6.00
C ASN A 385 -28.48 36.01 7.09
N ARG A 386 -27.19 35.90 6.74
CA ARG A 386 -26.08 35.48 7.60
C ARG A 386 -25.54 36.64 8.42
N THR A 387 -26.32 37.11 9.40
CA THR A 387 -25.97 38.24 10.28
C THR A 387 -24.67 38.05 11.05
N ASP A 388 -24.33 36.80 11.38
CA ASP A 388 -23.06 36.39 11.98
C ASP A 388 -21.85 36.74 11.09
N LEU A 389 -21.98 36.55 9.77
CA LEU A 389 -20.90 36.80 8.82
C LEU A 389 -20.85 38.22 8.26
N ILE A 390 -21.99 38.91 8.21
CA ILE A 390 -22.08 40.29 7.69
C ILE A 390 -21.09 41.21 8.42
N ARG A 391 -21.02 41.12 9.75
CA ARG A 391 -20.09 41.94 10.55
C ARG A 391 -18.62 41.65 10.22
N LEU A 392 -18.28 40.39 9.94
CA LEU A 392 -16.91 39.98 9.62
C LEU A 392 -16.49 40.39 8.20
N LEU A 393 -17.43 40.44 7.26
CA LEU A 393 -17.17 40.73 5.84
C LEU A 393 -17.34 42.22 5.47
N THR A 394 -17.84 43.04 6.40
CA THR A 394 -17.99 44.50 6.21
C THR A 394 -16.74 45.26 6.64
N ASN A 395 -15.99 44.72 7.61
CA ASN A 395 -14.70 45.24 8.05
C ASN A 395 -13.57 44.75 7.14
#